data_AF-A0A0R0GBK4-F1
#
_entry.id   AF-A0A0R0GBK4-F1
#
_cell.length_a   1.000
_cell.length_b   1.000
_cell.length_c   1.000
_cell.angle_alpha   90.00
_cell.angle_beta   90.00
_cell.angle_gamma   90.00
#
_symmetry.space_group_name_H-M   'P 1'
#
loop_
_entity.id
_entity.type
_entity.pdbx_description
1 polymer ?
#
loop_
_entity_poly.entity_id
_entity_poly.type
_entity_poly.pdbx_seq_one_letter_code
_entity_poly.pdbx_strand_id
1 'polypeptide(L)'
;MTRKKPLFFVTSTYDDRKGKYDRMGKDDGLGKHFDSYVKNDRLVDIIDKELIHKVDVEQLICVAKIAIDCLRESGRERPYMEEVVKRLQELHFMEKYQRERTHLSSELTKELVNATPFVSNNVSVLSGRRQSKGF
;
A
#
# COMPACT_ATOMS: atom_id res chain seq x y z
N MET A 1 -12.27 -42.73 4.67
CA MET A 1 -11.08 -42.47 3.82
C MET A 1 -11.37 -41.26 2.94
N THR A 2 -10.88 -40.07 3.33
CA THR A 2 -11.14 -38.82 2.61
C THR A 2 -10.29 -38.76 1.34
N ARG A 3 -10.92 -38.82 0.17
CA ARG A 3 -10.26 -38.64 -1.12
C ARG A 3 -9.83 -37.17 -1.25
N LYS A 4 -8.53 -36.91 -1.15
CA LYS A 4 -7.92 -35.65 -1.58
C LYS A 4 -8.15 -35.51 -3.09
N LYS A 5 -8.89 -34.48 -3.51
CA LYS A 5 -9.07 -34.15 -4.93
C LYS A 5 -7.72 -33.71 -5.51
N PRO A 6 -7.34 -34.11 -6.73
CA PRO A 6 -6.08 -33.69 -7.33
C PRO A 6 -6.15 -32.21 -7.70
N LEU A 7 -5.02 -31.52 -7.50
CA LEU A 7 -4.79 -30.18 -8.02
C LEU A 7 -4.98 -30.24 -9.54
N PHE A 8 -6.00 -29.56 -10.07
CA PHE A 8 -6.17 -29.42 -11.51
C PHE A 8 -4.92 -28.74 -12.07
N PHE A 9 -4.19 -29.46 -12.91
CA PHE A 9 -3.13 -28.89 -13.72
C PHE A 9 -3.81 -27.92 -14.69
N VAL A 10 -3.58 -26.62 -14.53
CA VAL A 10 -4.00 -25.63 -15.52
C VAL A 10 -3.10 -25.83 -16.74
N THR A 11 -3.48 -26.73 -17.64
CA THR A 11 -3.02 -26.66 -19.02
C THR A 11 -3.78 -25.50 -19.66
N SER A 12 -3.28 -24.28 -19.49
CA SER A 12 -3.74 -23.18 -20.35
C SER A 12 -3.18 -23.46 -21.73
N THR A 13 -4.01 -23.97 -22.63
CA THR A 13 -3.79 -23.79 -24.05
C THR A 13 -3.94 -22.29 -24.30
N TYR A 14 -2.84 -21.55 -24.20
CA TYR A 14 -2.80 -20.16 -24.64
C TYR A 14 -3.12 -20.16 -26.14
N ASP A 15 -4.35 -19.75 -26.44
CA ASP A 15 -4.84 -19.47 -27.79
C ASP A 15 -4.00 -18.31 -28.35
N ASP A 16 -3.22 -18.56 -29.40
CA ASP A 16 -2.18 -17.71 -30.00
C ASP A 16 -2.78 -16.51 -30.78
N ARG A 17 -3.88 -15.95 -30.29
CA ARG A 17 -4.49 -14.74 -30.83
C ARG A 17 -3.70 -13.54 -30.34
N LYS A 18 -2.64 -13.23 -31.09
CA LYS A 18 -1.81 -12.02 -31.05
C LYS A 18 -2.68 -10.75 -31.02
N GLY A 19 -3.16 -10.39 -29.84
CA GLY A 19 -4.07 -9.29 -29.62
C GLY A 19 -3.32 -7.96 -29.62
N LYS A 20 -3.41 -7.23 -30.73
CA LYS A 20 -3.51 -5.75 -30.92
C LYS A 20 -2.79 -4.79 -29.93
N TYR A 21 -1.79 -5.21 -29.17
CA TYR A 21 -0.90 -4.35 -28.37
C TYR A 21 0.53 -4.29 -28.95
N ASP A 22 0.73 -4.91 -30.12
CA ASP A 22 1.98 -4.99 -30.89
C ASP A 22 2.33 -3.66 -31.61
N ARG A 23 1.99 -2.51 -31.01
CA ARG A 23 2.18 -1.18 -31.60
C ARG A 23 2.79 -0.13 -30.66
N MET A 24 3.58 -0.56 -29.68
CA MET A 24 4.49 0.34 -28.98
C MET A 24 5.92 0.00 -29.42
N GLY A 25 6.50 0.86 -30.26
CA GLY A 25 7.89 0.74 -30.69
C GLY A 25 8.84 0.78 -29.48
N LYS A 26 9.87 -0.07 -29.54
CA LYS A 26 10.74 -0.58 -28.45
C LYS A 26 10.06 -1.67 -27.61
N ASP A 27 10.68 -2.85 -27.63
CA ASP A 27 10.25 -4.15 -27.07
C ASP A 27 10.16 -4.21 -25.53
N ASP A 28 9.61 -3.17 -24.92
CA ASP A 28 9.54 -3.01 -23.48
C ASP A 28 8.08 -3.16 -23.04
N GLY A 29 7.64 -4.42 -22.89
CA GLY A 29 6.34 -4.71 -22.30
C GLY A 29 6.17 -4.07 -20.92
N LEU A 30 4.92 -3.93 -20.44
CA LEU A 30 4.61 -3.27 -19.16
C LEU A 30 5.48 -3.76 -17.99
N GLY A 31 5.82 -5.05 -17.96
CA GLY A 31 6.72 -5.62 -16.95
C GLY A 31 8.12 -5.01 -16.95
N LYS A 32 8.72 -4.79 -18.14
CA LYS A 32 10.03 -4.11 -18.27
C LYS A 32 9.94 -2.64 -17.89
N HIS A 33 8.85 -1.97 -18.27
CA HIS A 33 8.62 -0.58 -17.89
C HIS A 33 8.53 -0.48 -16.35
N PHE A 34 7.70 -1.31 -15.73
CA PHE A 34 7.55 -1.41 -14.28
C PHE A 34 8.89 -1.66 -13.57
N ASP A 35 9.67 -2.66 -14.03
CA ASP A 35 11.00 -2.95 -13.50
C ASP A 35 11.94 -1.74 -13.56
N SER A 36 11.91 -0.98 -14.65
CA SER A 36 12.66 0.27 -14.76
C SER A 36 12.21 1.33 -13.75
N TYR A 37 10.92 1.50 -13.46
CA TYR A 37 10.49 2.46 -12.42
C TYR A 37 10.92 2.02 -11.03
N VAL A 38 10.80 0.73 -10.72
CA VAL A 38 11.20 0.19 -9.41
C VAL A 38 12.71 0.35 -9.21
N LYS A 39 13.54 0.03 -10.21
CA LYS A 39 15.00 0.18 -10.14
C LYS A 39 15.49 1.62 -10.04
N ASN A 40 14.70 2.57 -10.53
CA ASN A 40 15.03 4.00 -10.47
C ASN A 40 14.39 4.72 -9.27
N ASP A 41 13.83 3.99 -8.29
CA ASP A 41 13.11 4.55 -7.13
C ASP A 41 11.93 5.48 -7.51
N ARG A 42 11.32 5.25 -8.67
CA ARG A 42 10.20 6.03 -9.22
C ARG A 42 8.88 5.28 -9.14
N LEU A 43 8.73 4.37 -8.19
CA LEU A 43 7.52 3.56 -8.05
C LEU A 43 6.27 4.42 -7.82
N VAL A 44 6.41 5.56 -7.15
CA VAL A 44 5.30 6.48 -6.86
C VAL A 44 4.73 7.11 -8.15
N ASP A 45 5.56 7.30 -9.18
CA ASP A 45 5.18 7.98 -10.42
C ASP A 45 4.20 7.16 -11.28
N ILE A 46 4.15 5.85 -11.08
CA ILE A 46 3.27 4.93 -11.82
C ILE A 46 2.00 4.57 -11.04
N ILE A 47 1.87 5.02 -9.79
CA ILE A 47 0.66 4.77 -8.99
C ILE A 47 -0.45 5.72 -9.41
N ASP A 48 -1.66 5.18 -9.43
CA ASP A 48 -2.85 6.00 -9.65
C ASP A 48 -2.90 7.14 -8.61
N LYS A 49 -3.09 8.36 -9.10
CA LYS A 49 -3.18 9.57 -8.28
C LYS A 49 -4.31 9.49 -7.27
N GLU A 50 -5.37 8.73 -7.56
CA GLU A 50 -6.47 8.51 -6.61
C GLU A 50 -6.11 7.57 -5.46
N LEU A 51 -5.05 6.76 -5.63
CA LEU A 51 -4.59 5.78 -4.66
C LEU A 51 -3.39 6.27 -3.85
N ILE A 52 -2.60 7.22 -4.37
CA ILE A 52 -1.35 7.68 -3.74
C ILE A 52 -1.52 8.12 -2.26
N HIS A 53 -2.69 8.67 -1.91
CA HIS A 53 -2.97 9.13 -0.54
C HIS A 53 -3.43 8.02 0.42
N LYS A 54 -3.79 6.85 -0.11
CA LYS A 54 -4.31 5.71 0.68
C LYS A 54 -3.26 4.62 0.90
N VAL A 55 -2.15 4.69 0.17
CA VAL A 55 -1.14 3.64 0.12
C VAL A 55 0.04 4.02 0.99
N ASP A 56 0.43 3.10 1.88
CA ASP A 56 1.71 3.19 2.58
C ASP A 56 2.85 2.87 1.60
N VAL A 57 3.76 3.83 1.43
CA VAL A 57 4.87 3.73 0.49
C VAL A 57 5.77 2.54 0.82
N GLU A 58 5.94 2.19 2.09
CA GLU A 58 6.77 1.05 2.50
C GLU A 58 6.15 -0.28 2.05
N GLN A 59 4.84 -0.45 2.25
CA GLN A 59 4.10 -1.62 1.80
C GLN A 59 4.09 -1.72 0.29
N LEU A 60 3.93 -0.59 -0.40
CA LEU A 60 3.97 -0.53 -1.84
C LEU A 60 5.32 -1.00 -2.40
N ILE A 61 6.42 -0.57 -1.81
CA ILE A 61 7.77 -1.02 -2.18
C ILE A 61 7.90 -2.53 -1.96
N CYS A 62 7.37 -3.06 -0.86
CA CYS A 62 7.39 -4.50 -0.60
C CYS A 62 6.59 -5.31 -1.64
N VAL A 63 5.38 -4.86 -1.98
CA VAL A 63 4.56 -5.49 -3.04
C VAL A 63 5.27 -5.40 -4.39
N ALA A 64 5.89 -4.26 -4.71
CA ALA A 64 6.63 -4.10 -5.94
C ALA A 64 7.83 -5.06 -6.04
N LYS A 65 8.57 -5.27 -4.95
CA LYS A 65 9.67 -6.27 -4.91
C LYS A 65 9.16 -7.69 -5.21
N ILE A 66 8.02 -8.08 -4.65
CA ILE A 66 7.38 -9.36 -4.96
C ILE A 66 7.03 -9.44 -6.45
N ALA A 67 6.46 -8.38 -7.02
CA ALA A 67 6.13 -8.32 -8.43
C ALA A 67 7.38 -8.43 -9.33
N ILE A 68 8.49 -7.77 -8.99
CA ILE A 68 9.77 -7.90 -9.71
C ILE A 68 10.29 -9.33 -9.68
N ASP A 69 10.25 -9.99 -8.52
CA ASP A 69 10.65 -11.40 -8.41
C ASP A 69 9.79 -12.31 -9.30
N CYS A 70 8.49 -12.04 -9.40
CA CYS A 70 7.57 -12.75 -10.29
C CYS A 70 7.82 -12.47 -11.79
N LEU A 71 8.34 -11.28 -12.12
CA LEU A 71 8.58 -10.82 -13.50
C LEU A 71 9.94 -11.24 -14.06
N ARG A 72 10.77 -11.97 -13.31
CA ARG A 72 12.08 -12.43 -13.78
C ARG A 72 11.97 -13.22 -15.08
N GLU A 73 12.94 -13.01 -15.98
CA GLU A 73 12.92 -13.63 -17.32
C GLU A 73 13.05 -15.15 -17.24
N SER A 74 13.91 -15.64 -16.35
CA SER A 74 14.11 -17.07 -16.11
C SER A 74 13.04 -17.63 -15.18
N GLY A 75 12.29 -18.64 -15.65
CA GLY A 75 11.29 -19.32 -14.84
C GLY A 75 11.84 -19.99 -13.57
N ARG A 76 13.16 -20.25 -13.51
CA ARG A 76 13.82 -20.84 -12.32
C ARG A 76 14.08 -19.82 -11.21
N GLU A 77 14.12 -18.55 -11.56
CA GLU A 77 14.34 -17.47 -10.60
C GLU A 77 13.03 -16.92 -10.05
N ARG A 78 11.91 -17.23 -10.72
CA ARG A 78 10.58 -16.83 -10.26
C ARG A 78 10.25 -17.59 -8.97
N PRO A 79 9.70 -16.89 -7.95
CA PRO A 79 9.28 -17.53 -6.72
C PRO A 79 8.15 -18.51 -6.97
N TYR A 80 8.06 -19.54 -6.14
CA TYR A 80 6.91 -20.43 -6.14
C TYR A 80 5.67 -19.68 -5.64
N MET A 81 4.49 -20.00 -6.18
CA MET A 81 3.25 -19.34 -5.78
C MET A 81 2.97 -19.44 -4.27
N GLU A 82 3.39 -20.52 -3.61
CA GLU A 82 3.29 -20.66 -2.15
C GLU A 82 4.08 -19.58 -1.42
N GLU A 83 5.28 -19.26 -1.90
CA GLU A 83 6.12 -18.20 -1.36
C GLU A 83 5.52 -16.81 -1.62
N VAL A 84 5.02 -16.58 -2.84
CA VAL A 84 4.32 -15.33 -3.19
C VAL A 84 3.13 -15.10 -2.26
N VAL A 85 2.29 -16.13 -2.04
CA VAL A 85 1.15 -16.06 -1.13
C VAL A 85 1.59 -15.75 0.29
N LYS A 86 2.64 -16.43 0.79
CA LYS A 86 3.16 -16.19 2.14
C LYS A 86 3.65 -14.74 2.32
N ARG A 87 4.46 -14.24 1.39
CA ARG A 87 4.99 -12.86 1.45
C ARG A 87 3.85 -11.83 1.41
N LEU A 88 2.83 -12.05 0.58
CA LEU A 88 1.65 -11.17 0.52
C LEU A 88 0.80 -11.23 1.80
N GLN A 89 0.64 -12.43 2.39
CA GLN A 89 -0.05 -12.59 3.66
C GLN A 89 0.66 -11.83 4.79
N GLU A 90 1.98 -11.90 4.86
CA GLU A 90 2.79 -11.17 5.84
C GLU A 90 2.54 -9.65 5.75
N LEU A 91 2.52 -9.10 4.54
CA LEU A 91 2.20 -7.68 4.32
C LEU A 91 0.77 -7.33 4.75
N HIS A 92 -0.21 -8.17 4.40
CA HIS A 92 -1.60 -7.96 4.78
C HIS A 92 -1.83 -8.03 6.31
N PHE A 93 -1.14 -8.94 7.01
CA PHE A 93 -1.24 -9.03 8.46
C PHE A 93 -0.56 -7.86 9.16
N MET A 94 0.57 -7.37 8.64
CA MET A 94 1.24 -6.17 9.13
C MET A 94 0.31 -4.94 9.06
N GLU A 95 -0.36 -4.74 7.92
CA GLU A 95 -1.38 -3.69 7.76
C GLU A 95 -2.50 -3.79 8.79
N LYS A 96 -3.04 -5.00 8.97
CA LYS A 96 -4.14 -5.24 9.91
C LYS A 96 -3.72 -4.94 11.34
N TYR A 97 -2.54 -5.42 11.75
CA TYR A 97 -2.01 -5.19 13.09
C TYR A 97 -1.75 -3.70 13.37
N GLN A 98 -1.23 -2.97 12.36
CA GLN A 98 -1.04 -1.52 12.47
C GLN A 98 -2.38 -0.78 12.63
N ARG A 99 -3.41 -1.11 11.85
CA ARG A 99 -4.75 -0.51 11.97
C ARG A 99 -5.41 -0.79 13.33
N GLU A 100 -5.27 -2.01 13.84
CA GLU A 100 -5.79 -2.38 15.16
C GLU A 100 -5.08 -1.62 16.28
N ARG A 101 -3.75 -1.47 16.19
CA ARG A 101 -2.97 -0.67 17.15
C ARG A 101 -3.28 0.82 17.12
N THR A 102 -3.45 1.41 15.94
CA THR A 102 -3.81 2.84 15.84
C THR A 102 -5.21 3.10 16.42
N HIS A 103 -6.15 2.18 16.19
CA HIS A 103 -7.47 2.22 16.81
C HIS A 103 -7.39 2.15 18.34
N LEU A 104 -6.67 1.18 18.89
CA LEU A 104 -6.46 1.04 20.35
C LEU A 104 -5.78 2.27 20.97
N SER A 105 -4.77 2.84 20.30
CA SER A 105 -4.09 4.05 20.76
C SER A 105 -5.05 5.24 20.78
N SER A 106 -5.89 5.40 19.74
CA SER A 106 -6.87 6.48 19.71
C SER A 106 -7.88 6.37 20.85
N GLU A 107 -8.27 5.16 21.22
CA GLU A 107 -9.20 4.93 22.32
C GLU A 107 -8.56 5.25 23.68
N LEU A 108 -7.31 4.84 23.90
CA LEU A 108 -6.56 5.21 25.11
C LEU A 108 -6.39 6.72 25.26
N THR A 109 -6.19 7.45 24.14
CA THR A 109 -6.09 8.92 24.19
C THR A 109 -7.42 9.59 24.54
N LYS A 110 -8.56 9.05 24.08
CA LYS A 110 -9.89 9.55 24.47
C LYS A 110 -10.15 9.30 25.95
N GLU A 111 -9.86 8.10 26.42
CA GLU A 111 -10.00 7.75 27.84
C GLU A 111 -9.13 8.64 28.74
N LEU A 112 -7.89 8.95 28.35
CA LEU A 112 -7.03 9.85 29.12
C LEU A 112 -7.53 11.29 29.14
N VAL A 113 -8.06 11.80 28.02
CA VAL A 113 -8.65 13.15 27.93
C VAL A 113 -9.92 13.22 28.78
N ASN A 114 -10.72 12.14 28.83
CA ASN A 114 -11.92 12.06 29.65
C ASN A 114 -11.59 11.88 31.14
N ALA A 115 -10.52 11.13 31.45
CA ALA A 115 -10.05 10.85 32.81
C ALA A 115 -9.20 11.98 33.42
N THR A 116 -8.96 13.07 32.69
CA THR A 116 -8.31 14.29 33.21
C THR A 116 -9.36 15.37 33.51
N PRO A 117 -10.05 15.32 34.67
CA PRO A 117 -10.79 16.46 35.13
C PRO A 117 -9.75 17.45 35.65
N PHE A 118 -9.28 18.40 34.82
CA PHE A 118 -8.60 19.67 35.16
C PHE A 118 -7.44 20.02 34.22
N VAL A 119 -7.73 20.73 33.12
CA VAL A 119 -7.06 22.00 32.73
C VAL A 119 -8.09 22.82 31.95
N SER A 120 -8.80 23.71 32.65
CA SER A 120 -9.43 24.84 31.97
C SER A 120 -8.32 25.67 31.34
N ASN A 121 -8.22 25.64 30.01
CA ASN A 121 -7.35 26.57 29.27
C ASN A 121 -7.94 27.97 29.41
N ASN A 122 -7.59 28.63 30.51
CA ASN A 122 -7.82 30.04 30.73
C ASN A 122 -6.77 30.81 29.95
N VAL A 123 -6.93 30.89 28.62
CA VAL A 123 -6.23 31.88 27.83
C VAL A 123 -6.95 33.21 28.04
N SER A 124 -6.57 33.93 29.10
CA SER A 124 -6.84 35.36 29.23
C SER A 124 -5.82 36.12 28.37
N VAL A 125 -6.05 36.18 27.05
CA VAL A 125 -5.40 37.24 26.25
C VAL A 125 -5.96 38.56 26.73
N LEU A 126 -5.06 39.37 27.28
CA LEU A 126 -5.30 40.70 27.82
C LEU A 126 -6.21 41.53 26.92
N SER A 127 -7.38 41.81 27.49
CA SER A 127 -8.31 42.87 27.10
C SER A 127 -7.57 44.21 26.96
N GLY A 128 -7.76 44.86 25.81
CA GLY A 128 -7.21 46.18 25.52
C GLY A 128 -7.98 46.92 24.43
N ARG A 129 -9.32 46.92 24.48
CA ARG A 129 -10.16 47.81 23.66
C ARG A 129 -9.99 49.25 24.13
N ARG A 130 -9.19 50.05 23.41
CA ARG A 130 -9.27 51.52 23.48
C ARG A 130 -10.43 51.99 22.60
N GLN A 131 -11.53 52.40 23.23
CA GLN A 131 -12.43 53.40 22.68
C GLN A 131 -12.67 54.45 23.78
N SER A 132 -12.17 55.67 23.58
CA SER A 132 -12.62 56.88 24.28
C SER A 132 -12.96 57.86 23.16
N LYS A 133 -14.26 58.01 22.87
CA LYS A 133 -15.16 59.11 23.31
C LYS A 133 -14.71 60.48 22.81
N GLY A 134 -15.52 61.03 21.92
CA GLY A 134 -15.41 62.40 21.44
C GLY A 134 -15.81 63.43 22.51
N PHE A 135 -15.42 64.65 22.18
CA PHE A 135 -16.12 65.90 22.44
C PHE A 135 -16.36 66.56 21.08
#